data_AF-A0A3D2B1Z2-F1
#
_entry.id   AF-A0A3D2B1Z2-F1
#
_cell.length_a   1.000
_cell.length_b   1.000
_cell.length_c   1.000
_cell.angle_alpha   90.00
_cell.angle_beta   90.00
_cell.angle_gamma   90.00
#
_symmetry.space_group_name_H-M   'P 1'
#
loop_
_entity.id
_entity.type
_entity.pdbx_description
1 polymer ?
#
loop_
_entity_poly.entity_id
_entity_poly.type
_entity_poly.pdbx_seq_one_letter_code
_entity_poly.pdbx_strand_id
1 'polypeptide(L)'
;MTQAPNTAEQYSAHVPALATLMGLGWGYLPADKCAALRGGNKQVILRSVLIDELKTRRFDYKGQSYPLSNNAIDQIVRDLSAPKMHEGLG
;
A
#
# COMPACT_ATOMS: atom_id res chain seq x y z
N MET A 1 25.86 -26.82 9.93
CA MET A 1 24.96 -26.62 11.08
C MET A 1 23.60 -26.23 10.53
N THR A 2 22.60 -27.10 10.66
CA THR A 2 21.24 -26.85 10.15
C THR A 2 20.47 -26.07 11.22
N GLN A 3 20.38 -24.74 11.08
CA GLN A 3 19.47 -23.96 11.93
C GLN A 3 18.03 -24.33 11.54
N ALA A 4 17.33 -25.01 12.44
CA ALA A 4 15.89 -25.14 12.32
C ALA A 4 15.25 -23.74 12.43
N PRO A 5 14.24 -23.42 11.60
CA PRO A 5 13.59 -22.11 11.64
C PRO A 5 12.95 -21.87 13.00
N ASN A 6 13.22 -20.69 13.58
CA ASN A 6 12.71 -20.32 14.90
C ASN A 6 11.23 -19.94 14.82
N THR A 7 10.34 -20.84 15.28
CA THR A 7 8.89 -20.62 15.26
C THR A 7 8.41 -19.56 16.27
N ALA A 8 9.29 -19.03 17.14
CA ALA A 8 8.95 -17.97 18.08
C ALA A 8 8.92 -16.56 17.48
N GLU A 9 9.42 -16.38 16.25
CA GLU A 9 9.55 -15.07 15.57
C GLU A 9 8.25 -14.27 15.52
N GLN A 10 7.12 -14.95 15.33
CA GLN A 10 5.80 -14.31 15.30
C GLN A 10 5.48 -13.59 16.63
N TYR A 11 5.82 -14.21 17.76
CA TYR A 11 5.52 -13.68 19.08
C TYR A 11 6.61 -12.74 19.60
N SER A 12 7.88 -13.00 19.28
CA SER A 12 9.00 -12.18 19.75
C SER A 12 9.19 -10.90 18.94
N ALA A 13 8.79 -10.87 17.66
CA ALA A 13 9.03 -9.74 16.77
C ALA A 13 7.77 -9.19 16.09
N HIS A 14 6.95 -10.04 15.47
CA HIS A 14 5.84 -9.53 14.63
C HIS A 14 4.73 -8.87 15.45
N VAL A 15 4.28 -9.50 16.53
CA VAL A 15 3.26 -8.94 17.43
C VAL A 15 3.70 -7.61 18.06
N PRO A 16 4.89 -7.50 18.69
CA PRO A 16 5.33 -6.23 19.26
C PRO A 16 5.57 -5.14 18.21
N ALA A 17 6.06 -5.49 17.02
CA ALA A 17 6.19 -4.53 15.92
C ALA A 17 4.83 -4.00 15.46
N LEU A 18 3.84 -4.89 15.29
CA LEU A 18 2.48 -4.49 14.92
C LEU A 18 1.84 -3.60 15.98
N ALA A 19 1.98 -3.95 17.27
CA ALA A 19 1.49 -3.14 18.36
C ALA A 19 2.13 -1.73 18.37
N THR A 20 3.42 -1.65 18.08
CA THR A 20 4.15 -0.37 17.97
C THR A 20 3.60 0.48 16.82
N LEU A 21 3.38 -0.12 15.63
CA LEU A 21 2.79 0.58 14.49
C LEU A 21 1.38 1.08 14.80
N MET A 22 0.54 0.26 15.44
CA MET A 22 -0.80 0.70 15.87
C MET A 22 -0.73 1.85 16.88
N GLY A 23 0.22 1.81 17.82
CA GLY A 23 0.46 2.89 18.78
C GLY A 23 0.90 4.21 18.14
N LEU A 24 1.55 4.16 16.98
CA LEU A 24 1.94 5.32 16.17
C LEU A 24 0.78 5.86 15.29
N GLY A 25 -0.41 5.26 15.36
CA GLY A 25 -1.59 5.68 14.62
C GLY A 25 -1.78 4.99 13.27
N TRP A 26 -1.00 3.93 12.96
CA TRP A 26 -1.19 3.17 11.73
C TRP A 26 -2.43 2.26 11.85
N GLY A 27 -3.31 2.32 10.86
CA GLY A 27 -4.47 1.45 10.77
C GLY A 27 -4.07 0.01 10.39
N TYR A 28 -4.43 -0.96 11.22
CA TYR A 28 -4.22 -2.37 10.88
C TYR A 28 -5.25 -2.86 9.86
N LEU A 29 -4.77 -3.42 8.76
CA LEU A 29 -5.60 -4.07 7.75
C LEU A 29 -5.28 -5.58 7.74
N PRO A 30 -6.23 -6.45 8.13
CA PRO A 30 -5.98 -7.88 8.20
C PRO A 30 -5.80 -8.50 6.80
N ALA A 31 -5.11 -9.64 6.75
CA ALA A 31 -4.65 -10.25 5.51
C ALA A 31 -5.80 -10.71 4.58
N ASP A 32 -6.91 -11.15 5.15
CA ASP A 32 -8.14 -11.52 4.44
C ASP A 32 -8.77 -10.32 3.72
N LYS A 33 -8.88 -9.18 4.41
CA LYS A 33 -9.36 -7.93 3.82
C LYS A 33 -8.38 -7.42 2.76
N CYS A 34 -7.07 -7.49 3.01
CA CYS A 34 -6.06 -7.17 2.01
C CYS A 34 -6.24 -8.01 0.74
N ALA A 35 -6.42 -9.33 0.88
CA ALA A 35 -6.60 -10.23 -0.25
C ALA A 35 -7.89 -9.93 -1.02
N ALA A 36 -8.99 -9.68 -0.32
CA ALA A 36 -10.26 -9.29 -0.93
C ALA A 36 -10.15 -7.96 -1.70
N LEU A 37 -9.51 -6.94 -1.11
CA LEU A 37 -9.30 -5.64 -1.72
C LEU A 37 -8.38 -5.68 -2.96
N ARG A 38 -7.45 -6.64 -3.03
CA ARG A 38 -6.62 -6.87 -4.22
C ARG A 38 -7.32 -7.65 -5.32
N GLY A 39 -8.44 -8.31 -5.04
CA GLY A 39 -9.13 -9.18 -6.00
C GLY A 39 -8.32 -10.43 -6.36
N GLY A 40 -7.44 -10.89 -5.45
CA GLY A 40 -6.60 -12.10 -5.62
C GLY A 40 -5.10 -11.83 -5.51
N ASN A 41 -4.30 -12.82 -5.92
CA ASN A 41 -2.84 -12.84 -5.71
C ASN A 41 -2.02 -12.23 -6.87
N LYS A 42 -2.66 -11.78 -7.95
CA LYS A 42 -1.98 -11.25 -9.14
C LYS A 42 -1.69 -9.75 -9.05
N GLN A 43 -2.42 -9.05 -8.19
CA GLN A 43 -2.30 -7.62 -7.97
C GLN A 43 -1.49 -7.41 -6.69
N VAL A 44 -0.61 -6.41 -6.66
CA VAL A 44 0.14 -6.02 -5.45
C VAL A 44 -0.43 -4.76 -4.80
N ILE A 45 -1.25 -4.00 -5.55
CA ILE A 45 -1.82 -2.71 -5.14
C ILE A 45 -3.24 -2.88 -4.62
N LEU A 46 -3.55 -2.21 -3.51
CA LEU A 46 -4.92 -2.04 -3.01
C LEU A 46 -5.61 -0.90 -3.77
N ARG A 47 -6.17 -1.20 -4.94
CA ARG A 47 -6.68 -0.18 -5.88
C ARG A 47 -7.69 0.78 -5.26
N SER A 48 -8.65 0.27 -4.49
CA SER A 48 -9.67 1.10 -3.82
C SER A 48 -9.06 2.07 -2.81
N VAL A 49 -8.17 1.57 -1.95
CA VAL A 49 -7.45 2.37 -0.94
C VAL A 49 -6.62 3.47 -1.62
N LEU A 50 -5.90 3.14 -2.70
CA LEU A 50 -5.12 4.11 -3.45
C LEU A 50 -6.00 5.19 -4.08
N ILE A 51 -7.13 4.82 -4.69
CA ILE A 51 -8.07 5.77 -5.28
C ILE A 51 -8.63 6.72 -4.22
N ASP A 52 -9.05 6.19 -3.07
CA ASP A 52 -9.62 7.00 -2.01
C ASP A 52 -8.59 7.97 -1.42
N GLU A 53 -7.33 7.53 -1.25
CA GLU A 53 -6.24 8.42 -0.87
C GLU A 53 -5.99 9.51 -1.92
N LEU A 54 -5.92 9.16 -3.21
CA LEU A 54 -5.68 10.13 -4.28
C LEU A 54 -6.77 11.20 -4.38
N LYS A 55 -8.03 10.86 -4.08
CA LYS A 55 -9.14 11.85 -4.04
C LYS A 55 -8.93 12.94 -2.98
N THR A 56 -8.21 12.64 -1.90
CA THR A 56 -7.89 13.63 -0.84
C THR A 56 -6.73 14.53 -1.22
N ARG A 57 -5.93 14.14 -2.22
CA ARG A 57 -4.73 14.88 -2.63
C ARG A 57 -5.11 16.07 -3.48
N ARG A 58 -4.41 17.17 -3.21
CA ARG A 58 -4.52 18.42 -3.95
C ARG A 58 -3.13 18.83 -4.43
N PHE A 59 -3.09 19.56 -5.53
CA PHE A 59 -1.87 20.12 -6.10
C PHE A 59 -2.03 21.63 -6.28
N ASP A 60 -0.92 22.35 -6.15
CA ASP A 60 -0.91 23.79 -6.33
C ASP A 60 -0.61 24.15 -7.79
N TYR A 61 -1.46 24.98 -8.38
CA TYR A 61 -1.29 25.51 -9.72
C TYR A 61 -1.64 26.99 -9.71
N LYS A 62 -0.71 27.84 -10.17
CA LYS A 62 -0.87 29.31 -10.18
C LYS A 62 -1.33 29.88 -8.82
N GLY A 63 -0.82 29.33 -7.71
CA GLY A 63 -1.14 29.77 -6.35
C GLY A 63 -2.52 29.33 -5.84
N GLN A 64 -3.24 28.48 -6.57
CA GLN A 64 -4.50 27.89 -6.12
C GLN A 64 -4.37 26.36 -5.98
N SER A 65 -5.03 25.80 -4.97
CA SER A 65 -5.02 24.37 -4.68
C SER A 65 -6.19 23.66 -5.37
N TYR A 66 -5.89 22.73 -6.27
CA TYR A 66 -6.89 21.97 -7.04
C TYR A 66 -6.88 20.49 -6.66
N PRO A 67 -8.06 19.82 -6.64
CA PRO A 67 -8.10 18.38 -6.47
C PRO A 67 -7.62 17.67 -7.73
N LEU A 68 -7.15 16.43 -7.58
CA LEU A 68 -6.93 15.56 -8.73
C LEU A 68 -8.26 15.29 -9.46
N SER A 69 -8.24 15.36 -10.79
CA SER A 69 -9.40 14.97 -11.60
C SER A 69 -9.53 13.44 -11.64
N ASN A 70 -10.74 12.91 -11.84
CA ASN A 70 -10.96 11.47 -11.94
C ASN A 70 -10.06 10.82 -13.01
N ASN A 71 -9.88 11.49 -14.16
CA ASN A 71 -8.99 11.00 -15.22
C ASN A 71 -7.52 10.95 -14.79
N ALA A 72 -7.05 11.95 -14.02
CA ALA A 72 -5.69 11.95 -13.49
C ALA A 72 -5.51 10.82 -12.46
N ILE A 73 -6.50 10.57 -11.60
CA ILE A 73 -6.49 9.44 -10.66
C ILE A 73 -6.40 8.11 -11.41
N ASP A 74 -7.25 7.90 -12.41
CA ASP A 74 -7.24 6.66 -13.21
C ASP A 74 -5.90 6.45 -13.94
N GLN A 75 -5.29 7.52 -14.45
CA GLN A 75 -3.99 7.47 -15.09
C GLN A 75 -2.89 7.07 -14.10
N ILE A 76 -2.82 7.72 -12.93
CA ILE A 76 -1.84 7.39 -11.87
C ILE A 76 -1.99 5.92 -11.44
N VAL A 77 -3.23 5.46 -11.22
CA VAL A 77 -3.51 4.08 -10.83
C VAL A 77 -3.06 3.10 -11.91
N ARG A 78 -3.30 3.40 -13.18
CA ARG A 78 -2.85 2.58 -14.31
C ARG A 78 -1.33 2.49 -14.38
N ASP A 79 -0.64 3.62 -14.24
CA ASP A 79 0.82 3.69 -14.32
C ASP A 79 1.49 2.92 -13.17
N LEU A 80 0.91 2.98 -11.96
CA LEU A 80 1.41 2.20 -10.82
C LEU A 80 1.07 0.71 -10.91
N SER A 81 -0.09 0.35 -11.48
CA SER A 81 -0.55 -1.05 -11.56
C SER A 81 0.16 -1.84 -12.66
N ALA A 82 0.77 -1.17 -13.64
CA ALA A 82 1.55 -1.75 -14.70
C ALA A 82 3.00 -1.25 -14.60
N PRO A 83 3.79 -1.74 -13.62
CA PRO A 83 5.17 -1.33 -13.48
C PRO A 83 5.89 -1.54 -14.81
N LYS A 84 6.53 -0.49 -15.32
CA LYS A 84 7.34 -0.60 -16.52
C LYS A 84 8.45 -1.60 -16.22
N MET A 85 8.38 -2.79 -16.82
CA MET A 85 9.41 -3.83 -16.71
C MET A 85 10.81 -3.36 -17.14
N HIS A 86 10.96 -2.13 -17.65
CA HIS A 86 12.23 -1.52 -18.02
C HIS A 86 12.95 -0.78 -16.87
N GLU A 87 12.27 -0.49 -15.76
CA GLU A 87 12.90 0.09 -14.57
C GLU A 87 13.15 -1.04 -13.59
N GLY A 88 14.26 -1.76 -13.80
CA GLY A 88 14.81 -2.62 -12.75
C GLY A 88 15.02 -1.82 -11.47
N LEU A 89 15.07 -2.51 -10.32
CA LEU A 89 15.51 -1.94 -9.05
C LEU A 89 16.95 -1.44 -9.21
N GLY A 90 17.12 -0.21 -9.67
CA GLY A 90 18.40 0.49 -9.76
C GLY A 90 18.75 1.16 -8.44
#